data_AF-A0A075GZE3-F1
#
_entry.id   AF-A0A075GZE3-F1
#
_cell.length_a   1.000
_cell.length_b   1.000
_cell.length_c   1.000
_cell.angle_alpha   90.00
_cell.angle_beta   90.00
_cell.angle_gamma   90.00
#
_symmetry.space_group_name_H-M   'P 1'
#
loop_
_entity.id
_entity.type
_entity.pdbx_description
1 polymer ?
#
loop_
_entity_poly.entity_id
_entity_poly.type
_entity_poly.pdbx_seq_one_letter_code
_entity_poly.pdbx_strand_id
1 'polypeptide(L)'
;MSFLKNQIGCSTVKMTILLKNKILEKVQQSEGLTDKELLTALSKNDTILESEFNKILLDLEIKGLISVSWQTKNIKRIEYVTIDNTDDEYEKQIQESEDKDYEASFPNSD
;
A
#
# COMPACT_ATOMS: atom_id res chain seq x y z
N MET A 1 -34.28 26.23 1.78
CA MET A 1 -32.90 26.71 1.55
C MET A 1 -31.94 25.71 2.16
N SER A 2 -31.86 24.48 1.63
CA SER A 2 -31.08 23.39 2.28
C SER A 2 -31.10 22.08 1.49
N PHE A 3 -30.83 22.08 0.17
CA PHE A 3 -30.73 20.82 -0.61
C PHE A 3 -29.60 20.80 -1.65
N LEU A 4 -28.47 21.47 -1.36
CA LEU A 4 -27.31 21.48 -2.27
C LEU A 4 -25.98 21.03 -1.63
N LYS A 5 -25.98 20.55 -0.38
CA LYS A 5 -24.72 20.15 0.30
C LYS A 5 -24.32 18.68 0.11
N ASN A 6 -25.15 17.81 -0.50
CA ASN A 6 -24.91 16.36 -0.47
C ASN A 6 -24.45 15.72 -1.80
N GLN A 7 -24.28 16.48 -2.88
CA GLN A 7 -23.70 15.95 -4.13
C GLN A 7 -22.19 16.24 -4.29
N ILE A 8 -21.65 17.15 -3.50
CA ILE A 8 -20.24 17.60 -3.63
C ILE A 8 -19.27 16.59 -2.97
N GLY A 9 -19.76 15.74 -2.06
CA GLY A 9 -18.94 14.74 -1.36
C GLY A 9 -18.50 13.54 -2.22
N CYS A 10 -19.25 13.18 -3.26
CA CYS A 10 -19.00 11.94 -4.02
C CYS A 10 -18.02 12.14 -5.19
N SER A 11 -18.10 13.26 -5.91
CA SER A 11 -17.22 13.52 -7.07
C SER A 11 -15.76 13.74 -6.67
N THR A 12 -15.49 14.40 -5.54
CA THR A 12 -14.12 14.64 -5.06
C THR A 12 -13.43 13.34 -4.68
N VAL A 13 -14.13 12.43 -3.99
CA VAL A 13 -13.60 11.12 -3.58
C VAL A 13 -13.21 10.28 -4.79
N LYS A 14 -14.03 10.31 -5.86
CA LYS A 14 -13.75 9.57 -7.10
C LYS A 14 -12.44 10.02 -7.75
N MET A 15 -12.18 11.33 -7.79
CA MET A 15 -10.94 11.88 -8.34
C MET A 15 -9.72 11.51 -7.50
N THR A 16 -9.83 11.51 -6.17
CA THR A 16 -8.73 11.14 -5.28
C THR A 16 -8.37 9.65 -5.40
N ILE A 17 -9.36 8.77 -5.55
CA ILE A 17 -9.14 7.33 -5.75
C ILE A 17 -8.41 7.06 -7.06
N LEU A 18 -8.82 7.73 -8.15
CA LEU A 18 -8.15 7.60 -9.43
C LEU A 18 -6.66 8.00 -9.35
N LEU A 19 -6.35 9.05 -8.58
CA LEU A 19 -4.97 9.50 -8.39
C LEU A 19 -4.13 8.48 -7.61
N LYS A 20 -4.70 7.94 -6.52
CA LYS A 20 -4.07 6.89 -5.70
C LYS A 20 -3.71 5.67 -6.55
N ASN A 21 -4.65 5.22 -7.38
CA ASN A 21 -4.43 4.06 -8.25
C ASN A 21 -3.31 4.32 -9.26
N LYS A 22 -3.31 5.49 -9.93
CA LYS A 22 -2.23 5.88 -10.86
C LYS A 22 -0.85 5.91 -10.17
N ILE A 23 -0.79 6.42 -8.94
CA ILE A 23 0.45 6.45 -8.15
C ILE A 23 0.94 5.02 -7.91
N LEU A 24 0.07 4.16 -7.40
CA LEU A 24 0.43 2.76 -7.11
C LEU A 24 0.88 2.01 -8.36
N GLU A 25 0.15 2.13 -9.47
CA GLU A 25 0.56 1.51 -10.74
C GLU A 25 1.94 1.96 -11.19
N LYS A 26 2.26 3.25 -11.03
CA LYS A 26 3.58 3.77 -11.41
C LYS A 26 4.69 3.30 -10.49
N VAL A 27 4.45 3.33 -9.19
CA VAL A 27 5.42 2.87 -8.19
C VAL A 27 5.60 1.35 -8.28
N GLN A 28 4.60 0.58 -8.69
CA GLN A 28 4.70 -0.87 -8.92
C GLN A 28 5.44 -1.22 -10.21
N GLN A 29 5.31 -0.42 -11.27
CA GLN A 29 6.03 -0.63 -12.54
C GLN A 29 7.52 -0.28 -12.47
N SER A 30 7.94 0.49 -11.46
CA SER A 30 9.30 0.97 -11.27
C SER A 30 9.93 0.38 -10.01
N GLU A 31 11.21 0.04 -10.01
CA GLU A 31 11.97 -0.35 -8.80
C GLU A 31 12.35 0.88 -7.94
N GLY A 32 11.37 1.74 -7.65
CA GLY A 32 11.51 2.97 -6.89
C GLY A 32 11.70 4.23 -7.74
N LEU A 33 10.99 5.29 -7.37
CA LEU A 33 10.96 6.59 -8.05
C LEU A 33 11.25 7.72 -7.08
N THR A 34 11.74 8.85 -7.60
CA THR A 34 11.77 10.09 -6.81
C THR A 34 10.40 10.79 -6.80
N ASP A 35 10.14 11.57 -5.77
CA ASP A 35 8.93 12.39 -5.63
C ASP A 35 8.70 13.31 -6.85
N LYS A 36 9.77 13.88 -7.40
CA LYS A 36 9.73 14.76 -8.57
C LYS A 36 9.40 14.02 -9.87
N GLU A 37 9.98 12.83 -10.06
CA GLU A 37 9.72 12.00 -11.24
C GLU A 37 8.28 11.50 -11.22
N LEU A 38 7.80 11.04 -10.05
CA LEU A 38 6.42 10.60 -9.87
C LEU A 38 5.44 11.75 -10.10
N LEU A 39 5.69 12.93 -9.53
CA LEU A 39 4.87 14.11 -9.76
C LEU A 39 4.84 14.52 -11.24
N THR A 40 5.98 14.47 -11.92
CA THR A 40 6.10 14.78 -13.36
C THR A 40 5.35 13.76 -14.21
N ALA A 41 5.42 12.48 -13.86
CA ALA A 41 4.70 11.41 -14.56
C ALA A 41 3.17 11.58 -14.45
N LEU A 42 2.69 12.03 -13.28
CA LEU A 42 1.27 12.23 -13.01
C LEU A 42 0.74 13.55 -13.60
N SER A 43 1.56 14.61 -13.62
CA SER A 43 1.20 15.94 -14.12
C SER A 43 0.87 15.97 -15.62
N LYS A 44 1.23 14.93 -16.38
CA LYS A 44 0.86 14.78 -17.79
C LYS A 44 -0.64 14.63 -18.02
N ASN A 45 -1.38 14.17 -17.02
CA ASN A 45 -2.81 13.87 -17.15
C ASN A 45 -3.69 14.87 -16.40
N ASP A 46 -3.23 15.39 -15.25
CA ASP A 46 -4.01 16.26 -14.37
C ASP A 46 -3.08 17.26 -13.66
N THR A 47 -3.54 18.49 -13.40
CA THR A 47 -2.80 19.46 -12.57
C THR A 47 -2.94 19.06 -11.10
N ILE A 48 -1.91 18.41 -10.55
CA ILE A 48 -1.89 17.93 -9.18
C ILE A 48 -1.15 18.94 -8.31
N LEU A 49 -1.80 19.39 -7.25
CA LEU A 49 -1.17 20.27 -6.28
C LEU A 49 -0.26 19.46 -5.35
N GLU A 50 0.92 19.98 -5.05
CA GLU A 50 1.95 19.29 -4.27
C GLU A 50 1.46 18.91 -2.86
N SER A 51 0.60 19.73 -2.24
CA SER A 51 0.03 19.40 -0.92
C SER A 51 -0.91 18.19 -0.97
N GLU A 52 -1.68 18.03 -2.03
CA GLU A 52 -2.56 16.87 -2.23
C GLU A 52 -1.75 15.61 -2.52
N PHE A 53 -0.70 15.75 -3.34
CA PHE A 53 0.25 14.66 -3.59
C PHE A 53 0.92 14.17 -2.31
N ASN A 54 1.42 15.08 -1.47
CA ASN A 54 2.04 14.73 -0.19
C ASN A 54 1.06 14.05 0.78
N LYS A 55 -0.21 14.48 0.84
CA LYS A 55 -1.24 13.80 1.64
C LYS A 55 -1.50 12.39 1.14
N ILE A 56 -1.54 12.19 -0.17
CA ILE A 56 -1.79 10.87 -0.76
C ILE A 56 -0.61 9.93 -0.52
N LEU A 57 0.63 10.40 -0.69
CA LEU A 57 1.81 9.61 -0.35
C LEU A 57 1.78 9.16 1.11
N LEU A 58 1.45 10.08 2.03
CA LEU A 58 1.35 9.79 3.45
C LEU A 58 0.22 8.80 3.77
N ASP A 59 -0.93 8.90 3.09
CA ASP A 59 -2.03 7.92 3.25
C ASP A 59 -1.63 6.52 2.75
N LEU A 60 -0.91 6.44 1.61
CA LEU A 60 -0.42 5.17 1.06
C LEU A 60 0.68 4.55 1.93
N GLU A 61 1.54 5.39 2.51
CA GLU A 61 2.61 4.98 3.44
C GLU A 61 2.01 4.45 4.74
N ILE A 62 1.03 5.14 5.34
CA ILE A 62 0.32 4.66 6.54
C ILE A 62 -0.39 3.32 6.28
N LYS A 63 -0.92 3.13 5.06
CA LYS A 63 -1.54 1.86 4.65
C LYS A 63 -0.53 0.75 4.39
N GLY A 64 0.78 1.05 4.37
CA GLY A 64 1.84 0.07 4.09
C GLY A 64 1.89 -0.37 2.62
N LEU A 65 1.34 0.41 1.70
CA LEU A 65 1.37 0.10 0.26
C LEU A 65 2.66 0.59 -0.41
N ILE A 66 3.24 1.65 0.12
CA ILE A 66 4.49 2.24 -0.35
C ILE A 66 5.40 2.57 0.83
N SER A 67 6.70 2.67 0.57
CA SER A 67 7.70 3.17 1.51
C SER A 67 8.25 4.48 1.00
N VAL A 68 8.34 5.49 1.87
CA VAL A 68 8.91 6.80 1.54
C VAL A 68 10.16 7.04 2.37
N SER A 69 11.31 7.17 1.70
CA SER A 69 12.60 7.41 2.35
C SER A 69 13.25 8.71 1.86
N TRP A 70 13.94 9.41 2.74
CA TRP A 70 14.74 10.58 2.35
C TRP A 70 16.06 10.12 1.71
N GLN A 71 16.25 10.38 0.43
CA GLN A 71 17.52 10.13 -0.24
C GLN A 71 18.49 11.30 -0.03
N THR A 72 17.97 12.52 0.02
CA THR A 72 18.72 13.76 0.28
C THR A 72 17.77 14.76 0.93
N LYS A 73 18.26 15.88 1.49
CA LYS A 73 17.46 16.92 2.18
C LYS A 73 16.21 17.40 1.41
N ASN A 74 16.18 17.28 0.07
CA ASN A 74 15.08 17.75 -0.78
C ASN A 74 14.56 16.68 -1.76
N ILE A 75 14.97 15.41 -1.62
CA ILE A 75 14.60 14.34 -2.55
C ILE A 75 14.12 13.15 -1.74
N LYS A 76 12.90 12.71 -2.02
CA LYS A 76 12.29 11.53 -1.40
C LYS A 76 12.24 10.42 -2.43
N ARG A 77 12.66 9.23 -2.03
CA ARG A 77 12.53 8.01 -2.82
C ARG A 77 11.31 7.24 -2.33
N ILE A 78 10.51 6.78 -3.28
CA ILE A 78 9.21 6.16 -3.08
C ILE A 78 9.28 4.77 -3.73
N GLU A 79 9.05 3.73 -2.93
CA GLU A 79 9.14 2.34 -3.36
C GLU A 79 7.84 1.61 -3.08
N TYR A 80 7.49 0.63 -3.92
CA TYR A 80 6.35 -0.23 -3.68
C TYR A 80 6.71 -1.25 -2.59
N VAL A 81 5.82 -1.44 -1.61
CA VAL A 81 6.00 -2.47 -0.60
C VAL A 81 5.36 -3.74 -1.11
N THR A 82 6.17 -4.68 -1.59
CA THR A 82 5.73 -6.07 -1.72
C THR A 82 5.71 -6.68 -0.34
N ILE A 83 4.51 -6.86 0.22
CA ILE A 83 4.32 -7.79 1.33
C ILE A 83 4.53 -9.17 0.69
N ASP A 84 5.77 -9.65 0.72
CA ASP A 84 6.02 -11.07 0.58
C ASP A 84 5.24 -11.70 1.74
N ASN A 85 4.10 -12.31 1.42
CA ASN A 85 3.38 -13.22 2.30
C ASN A 85 4.29 -14.43 2.50
N THR A 86 5.42 -14.23 3.14
CA THR A 86 6.20 -15.32 3.71
C THR A 86 5.42 -15.64 4.97
N ASP A 87 4.40 -16.47 4.77
CA ASP A 87 3.61 -17.08 5.82
C ASP A 87 4.54 -17.44 6.97
N ASP A 88 4.25 -16.84 8.12
CA ASP A 88 5.08 -16.89 9.31
C ASP A 88 5.56 -18.33 9.57
N GLU A 89 6.87 -18.58 9.51
CA GLU A 89 7.50 -19.87 9.87
C GLU A 89 7.02 -20.39 11.25
N TYR A 90 6.45 -19.51 12.07
CA TYR A 90 5.86 -19.80 13.36
C TYR A 90 4.51 -20.55 13.28
N GLU A 91 3.61 -20.23 12.34
CA GLU A 91 2.34 -20.95 12.22
C GLU A 91 2.57 -22.40 11.79
N LYS A 92 3.53 -22.61 10.89
CA LYS A 92 3.90 -23.95 10.41
C LYS A 92 4.48 -24.84 11.50
N GLN A 93 5.26 -24.26 12.43
CA GLN A 93 5.81 -24.97 13.59
C GLN A 93 4.76 -25.35 14.63
N ILE A 94 3.74 -24.50 14.82
CA ILE A 94 2.62 -24.79 15.73
C ILE A 94 1.82 -25.97 15.18
N GLN A 95 1.45 -25.93 13.90
CA GLN A 95 0.67 -27.00 13.27
C GLN A 95 1.43 -28.34 13.24
N GLU A 96 2.73 -28.33 12.92
CA GLU A 96 3.55 -29.57 12.95
C GLU A 96 3.74 -30.16 14.35
N SER A 97 3.64 -29.35 15.40
CA SER A 97 3.75 -29.83 16.79
C SER A 97 2.42 -30.42 17.26
N GLU A 98 1.31 -29.76 16.93
CA GLU A 98 -0.05 -30.23 17.24
C GLU A 98 -0.38 -31.55 16.54
N ASP A 99 0.00 -31.71 15.27
CA ASP A 99 -0.24 -32.95 14.51
C ASP A 99 0.55 -34.14 15.09
N LYS A 100 1.78 -33.91 15.61
CA LYS A 100 2.61 -34.96 16.23
C LYS A 100 2.01 -35.46 17.54
N ASP A 101 1.50 -34.56 18.37
CA ASP A 101 0.89 -34.91 19.66
C ASP A 101 -0.46 -35.65 19.46
N TYR A 102 -1.20 -35.31 18.41
CA TYR A 102 -2.42 -36.02 18.01
C TYR A 102 -2.13 -37.46 17.55
N GLU A 103 -1.16 -37.64 16.65
CA GLU A 103 -0.78 -38.97 16.15
C GLU A 103 -0.17 -39.87 17.25
N ALA A 104 0.59 -39.30 18.18
CA ALA A 104 1.14 -40.03 19.32
C ALA A 104 0.09 -40.47 20.37
N SER A 105 -1.13 -39.92 20.30
CA SER A 105 -2.24 -40.27 21.19
C SER A 105 -3.05 -41.46 20.71
N PHE A 106 -2.79 -41.98 19.50
CA PHE A 106 -3.41 -43.21 19.04
C PHE A 106 -2.67 -44.43 19.59
N PRO A 107 -3.31 -45.26 20.42
CA PRO A 107 -2.74 -46.54 20.79
C PRO A 107 -2.71 -47.42 19.55
N ASN A 108 -1.51 -47.80 19.10
CA ASN A 108 -1.34 -48.85 18.10
C ASN A 108 -2.13 -50.08 18.58
N SER A 109 -3.17 -50.42 17.81
CA SER A 109 -4.00 -51.59 18.10
C SER A 109 -3.29 -52.82 17.56
N ASP A 110 -2.41 -53.40 18.38
CA ASP A 110 -1.96 -54.80 18.26
C ASP A 110 -2.71 -55.68 19.27
#